data_AF-A0A1V9DHR2-F1
#
_entry.id   AF-A0A1V9DHR2-F1
#
_cell.length_a   1.000
_cell.length_b   1.000
_cell.length_c   1.000
_cell.angle_alpha   90.00
_cell.angle_beta   90.00
_cell.angle_gamma   90.00
#
_symmetry.space_group_name_H-M   'P 1'
#
loop_
_entity.id
_entity.type
_entity.pdbx_description
1 polymer ?
#
loop_
_entity_poly.entity_id
_entity_poly.type
_entity_poly.pdbx_seq_one_letter_code
_entity_poly.pdbx_strand_id
1 'polypeptide(L)'
;MSANQQFPFAALHHVDVRVHFYFCLLVAVGLSRKQGRIGSNRQKNAFIMKWLKRARDNVTFQRAASEEISWLRSEILRHHPDRDPEPMLQLIYQTASSMQP
;
A
#
# COMPACT_ATOMS: atom_id res chain seq x y z
N MET A 1 7.48 36.70 -19.11
CA MET A 1 7.04 35.29 -19.18
C MET A 1 7.78 34.55 -18.08
N SER A 2 7.25 34.57 -16.86
CA SER A 2 7.92 33.95 -15.71
C SER A 2 7.61 32.46 -15.68
N ALA A 3 8.66 31.65 -15.69
CA ALA A 3 8.60 30.21 -15.50
C ALA A 3 7.93 29.92 -14.15
N ASN A 4 6.75 29.30 -14.20
CA ASN A 4 6.03 28.87 -13.03
C ASN A 4 6.73 27.62 -12.47
N GLN A 5 7.76 27.81 -11.65
CA GLN A 5 8.41 26.75 -10.88
C GLN A 5 7.47 26.28 -9.77
N GLN A 6 6.51 25.43 -10.12
CA GLN A 6 5.70 24.67 -9.17
C GLN A 6 6.41 23.32 -8.89
N PHE A 7 7.43 23.32 -8.03
CA PHE A 7 8.02 22.12 -7.40
C PHE A 7 7.99 22.33 -5.87
N PRO A 8 7.99 21.33 -4.94
CA PRO A 8 7.77 19.88 -5.00
C PRO A 8 6.60 19.41 -4.09
N PHE A 9 5.75 20.31 -3.58
CA PHE A 9 4.77 19.99 -2.53
C PHE A 9 3.81 18.86 -2.92
N ALA A 10 3.33 18.81 -4.17
CA ALA A 10 2.47 17.72 -4.62
C ALA A 10 3.20 16.37 -4.59
N ALA A 11 4.44 16.29 -5.09
CA ALA A 11 5.23 15.06 -5.11
C ALA A 11 5.56 14.55 -3.70
N LEU A 12 5.87 15.44 -2.76
CA LEU A 12 6.07 15.08 -1.35
C LEU A 12 4.77 14.59 -0.69
N HIS A 13 3.65 15.26 -0.92
CA HIS A 13 2.33 14.78 -0.49
C HIS A 13 2.02 13.39 -1.04
N HIS A 14 2.42 13.08 -2.28
CA HIS A 14 2.25 11.75 -2.86
C HIS A 14 3.13 10.69 -2.17
N VAL A 15 4.37 11.03 -1.78
CA VAL A 15 5.25 10.13 -1.02
C VAL A 15 4.70 9.87 0.38
N ASP A 16 4.29 10.91 1.11
CA ASP A 16 3.73 10.79 2.45
C ASP A 16 2.45 9.94 2.47
N VAL A 17 1.57 10.15 1.48
CA VAL A 17 0.33 9.36 1.36
C VAL A 17 0.63 7.90 1.02
N ARG A 18 1.65 7.62 0.20
CA ARG A 18 2.08 6.24 -0.09
C ARG A 18 2.68 5.57 1.13
N VAL A 19 3.59 6.24 1.84
CA VAL A 19 4.18 5.72 3.10
C VAL A 19 3.09 5.42 4.12
N HIS A 20 2.15 6.36 4.32
CA HIS A 20 1.02 6.16 5.22
C HIS A 20 0.10 5.01 4.79
N PHE A 21 -0.15 4.86 3.49
CA PHE A 21 -0.92 3.75 2.93
C PHE A 21 -0.28 2.39 3.24
N TYR A 22 1.02 2.22 2.95
CA TYR A 22 1.72 0.96 3.22
C TYR A 22 1.86 0.68 4.71
N PHE A 23 2.09 1.71 5.52
CA PHE A 23 2.08 1.60 6.98
C PHE A 23 0.71 1.07 7.47
N CYS A 24 -0.39 1.69 7.05
CA CYS A 24 -1.74 1.26 7.41
C CYS A 24 -2.02 -0.19 7.00
N LEU A 25 -1.58 -0.59 5.80
CA LEU A 25 -1.73 -1.95 5.31
C LEU A 25 -0.95 -2.96 6.17
N LEU A 26 0.32 -2.69 6.45
CA LEU A 26 1.17 -3.56 7.29
C LEU A 26 0.60 -3.70 8.70
N VAL A 27 0.15 -2.59 9.30
CA VAL A 27 -0.53 -2.61 10.62
C VAL A 27 -1.80 -3.45 10.56
N ALA A 28 -2.63 -3.31 9.53
CA ALA A 28 -3.85 -4.10 9.37
C ALA A 28 -3.56 -5.60 9.26
N VAL A 29 -2.51 -5.98 8.52
CA VAL A 29 -2.05 -7.39 8.42
C VAL A 29 -1.57 -7.89 9.78
N GLY A 30 -0.77 -7.11 10.50
CA GLY A 30 -0.27 -7.47 11.83
C GLY A 30 -1.40 -7.66 12.85
N LEU A 31 -2.38 -6.75 12.87
CA LEU A 31 -3.57 -6.85 13.74
C LEU A 31 -4.41 -8.08 13.41
N SER A 32 -4.62 -8.37 12.12
CA SER A 32 -5.39 -9.53 11.67
C SER A 32 -4.72 -10.85 12.04
N ARG A 33 -3.38 -10.91 11.97
CA ARG A 33 -2.58 -12.05 12.43
C ARG A 33 -2.70 -12.26 13.94
N LYS A 34 -2.55 -11.19 14.74
CA LYS A 34 -2.70 -11.26 16.21
C LYS A 34 -4.09 -11.72 16.64
N GLN A 35 -5.12 -11.43 15.85
CA GLN A 35 -6.49 -11.88 16.09
C GLN A 35 -6.77 -13.31 15.58
N GLY A 36 -5.75 -14.04 15.12
CA GLY A 36 -5.89 -15.42 14.65
C GLY A 36 -6.62 -15.58 13.31
N ARG A 37 -6.87 -14.48 12.58
CA ARG A 37 -7.63 -14.51 11.31
C ARG A 37 -6.78 -14.90 10.10
N ILE A 38 -5.46 -14.89 10.26
CA ILE A 38 -4.49 -15.24 9.21
C ILE A 38 -3.57 -16.33 9.77
N GLY A 39 -3.82 -17.57 9.34
CA GLY A 39 -2.99 -18.74 9.65
C GLY A 39 -2.22 -19.28 8.43
N SER A 40 -2.55 -18.84 7.21
CA SER A 40 -1.85 -19.25 5.98
C SER A 40 -1.58 -18.08 5.04
N ASN A 41 -0.63 -18.26 4.11
CA ASN A 41 -0.33 -17.27 3.07
C ASN A 41 -1.56 -16.96 2.21
N ARG A 42 -2.38 -17.97 1.92
CA ARG A 42 -3.63 -17.80 1.17
C ARG A 42 -4.64 -16.92 1.91
N GLN A 43 -4.79 -17.12 3.23
CA GLN A 43 -5.64 -16.26 4.05
C GLN A 43 -5.09 -14.83 4.12
N LYS A 44 -3.76 -14.68 4.17
CA LYS A 44 -3.09 -13.37 4.12
C LYS A 44 -3.38 -12.65 2.81
N ASN A 45 -3.24 -13.34 1.68
CA ASN A 45 -3.57 -12.82 0.35
C ASN A 45 -5.03 -12.39 0.23
N ALA A 46 -5.95 -13.24 0.68
CA ALA A 46 -7.37 -12.92 0.69
C ALA A 46 -7.68 -11.68 1.57
N PHE A 47 -7.05 -11.59 2.74
CA PHE A 47 -7.18 -10.44 3.63
C PHE A 47 -6.68 -9.15 2.98
N ILE A 48 -5.47 -9.16 2.41
CA ILE A 48 -4.88 -7.99 1.74
C ILE A 48 -5.74 -7.56 0.56
N MET A 49 -6.17 -8.48 -0.30
CA MET A 49 -7.04 -8.17 -1.44
C MET A 49 -8.39 -7.57 -1.02
N LYS A 50 -8.96 -8.05 0.11
CA LYS A 50 -10.19 -7.48 0.70
C LYS A 50 -9.95 -6.11 1.30
N TRP A 51 -8.82 -5.92 1.98
CA TRP A 51 -8.43 -4.64 2.56
C TRP A 51 -8.22 -3.58 1.47
N LEU A 52 -7.49 -3.92 0.39
CA LEU A 52 -7.26 -3.05 -0.76
C LEU A 52 -8.56 -2.62 -1.45
N LYS A 53 -9.54 -3.54 -1.56
CA LYS A 53 -10.87 -3.20 -2.10
C LYS A 53 -11.54 -2.12 -1.25
N ARG A 54 -11.52 -2.27 0.08
CA ARG A 54 -12.10 -1.30 1.02
C ARG A 54 -11.34 0.02 1.05
N ALA A 55 -10.01 -0.02 0.94
CA ALA A 55 -9.18 1.18 0.92
C ALA A 55 -9.47 2.07 -0.29
N ARG A 56 -9.74 1.47 -1.46
CA ARG A 56 -10.14 2.19 -2.67
C ARG A 56 -11.45 2.95 -2.50
N ASP A 57 -12.40 2.33 -1.81
CA ASP A 57 -13.73 2.90 -1.59
C ASP A 57 -13.71 3.98 -0.48
N ASN A 58 -12.58 4.17 0.22
CA ASN A 58 -12.41 5.15 1.27
C ASN A 58 -11.79 6.47 0.73
N VAL A 59 -12.47 7.58 0.99
CA VAL A 59 -12.09 8.95 0.55
C VAL A 59 -10.68 9.34 1.00
N THR A 60 -10.22 8.80 2.14
CA THR A 60 -8.87 9.05 2.69
C THR A 60 -7.73 8.74 1.72
N PHE A 61 -7.93 7.83 0.77
CA PHE A 61 -6.88 7.34 -0.14
C PHE A 61 -7.12 7.67 -1.64
N GLN A 62 -8.24 8.33 -1.96
CA GLN A 62 -8.84 8.30 -3.31
C GLN A 62 -8.01 8.87 -4.46
N ARG A 63 -7.15 9.89 -4.26
CA ARG A 63 -6.41 10.50 -5.39
C ARG A 63 -4.99 10.00 -5.56
N ALA A 64 -4.24 9.84 -4.48
CA ALA A 64 -2.82 9.45 -4.57
C ALA A 64 -2.59 7.93 -4.50
N ALA A 65 -3.52 7.16 -3.92
CA ALA A 65 -3.36 5.73 -3.73
C ALA A 65 -4.24 4.87 -4.65
N SER A 66 -5.14 5.45 -5.46
CA SER A 66 -5.98 4.65 -6.38
C SER A 66 -5.16 3.90 -7.43
N GLU A 67 -4.15 4.55 -8.02
CA GLU A 67 -3.22 3.89 -8.96
C GLU A 67 -2.38 2.83 -8.25
N GLU A 68 -1.87 3.16 -7.05
CA GLU A 68 -1.06 2.26 -6.22
C GLU A 68 -1.85 1.01 -5.81
N ILE A 69 -3.12 1.17 -5.42
CA ILE A 69 -4.02 0.07 -5.09
C ILE A 69 -4.27 -0.81 -6.32
N SER A 70 -4.48 -0.22 -7.49
CA SER A 70 -4.70 -0.96 -8.73
C SER A 70 -3.46 -1.76 -9.14
N TRP A 71 -2.28 -1.11 -9.08
CA TRP A 71 -1.00 -1.73 -9.35
C TRP A 71 -0.72 -2.87 -8.37
N LEU A 72 -0.86 -2.64 -7.07
CA LEU A 72 -0.56 -3.62 -6.03
C LEU A 72 -1.47 -4.86 -6.13
N ARG A 73 -2.76 -4.68 -6.44
CA ARG A 73 -3.67 -5.81 -6.70
C ARG A 73 -3.22 -6.63 -7.89
N SER A 74 -2.81 -5.96 -8.97
CA SER A 74 -2.35 -6.62 -10.20
C SER A 74 -1.05 -7.37 -9.95
N GLU A 75 -0.12 -6.76 -9.21
CA GLU A 75 1.14 -7.41 -8.84
C GLU A 75 0.90 -8.63 -7.95
N ILE A 76 0.05 -8.55 -6.91
CA ILE A 76 -0.29 -9.71 -6.07
C ILE A 76 -0.90 -10.85 -6.92
N LEU A 77 -1.80 -10.51 -7.85
CA LEU A 77 -2.43 -11.50 -8.74
C LEU A 77 -1.47 -12.11 -9.77
N ARG A 78 -0.36 -11.44 -10.08
CA ARG A 78 0.69 -11.94 -10.99
C ARG A 78 1.48 -13.09 -10.39
N HIS A 79 1.42 -13.27 -9.07
CA HIS A 79 2.14 -14.31 -8.34
C HIS A 79 1.21 -15.45 -7.89
N HIS A 80 1.81 -16.58 -7.52
CA HIS A 80 1.07 -17.72 -7.02
C HIS A 80 0.22 -17.34 -5.77
N PRO A 81 -1.02 -17.83 -5.62
CA PRO A 81 -1.90 -17.49 -4.48
C PRO A 81 -1.36 -17.85 -3.09
N ASP A 82 -0.32 -18.69 -3.01
CA ASP A 82 0.36 -19.05 -1.76
C ASP A 82 1.66 -18.28 -1.53
N ARG A 83 2.07 -17.42 -2.48
CA ARG A 83 3.19 -16.51 -2.28
C ARG A 83 2.80 -15.50 -1.21
N ASP A 84 3.66 -15.34 -0.21
CA ASP A 84 3.48 -14.31 0.81
C ASP A 84 3.77 -12.91 0.21
N PRO A 85 2.79 -12.00 0.17
CA PRO A 85 3.00 -10.64 -0.35
C PRO A 85 3.65 -9.73 0.69
N GLU A 86 3.67 -10.11 1.96
CA GLU A 86 4.12 -9.25 3.04
C GLU A 86 5.59 -8.82 2.93
N PRO A 87 6.56 -9.67 2.56
CA PRO A 87 7.93 -9.23 2.34
C PRO A 87 8.04 -8.14 1.25
N MET A 88 7.24 -8.24 0.19
CA MET A 88 7.17 -7.23 -0.86
C MET A 88 6.58 -5.92 -0.32
N LEU A 89 5.51 -5.99 0.48
CA LEU A 89 4.92 -4.81 1.12
C LEU A 89 5.91 -4.10 2.06
N GLN A 90 6.68 -4.87 2.84
CA GLN A 90 7.72 -4.35 3.72
C GLN A 90 8.83 -3.65 2.93
N LEU A 91 9.29 -4.26 1.84
CA LEU A 91 10.30 -3.65 0.96
C LEU A 91 9.83 -2.32 0.36
N ILE A 92 8.57 -2.26 -0.11
CA ILE A 92 8.01 -1.02 -0.67
C ILE A 92 7.91 0.05 0.41
N TYR A 93 7.43 -0.30 1.61
CA TYR A 93 7.38 0.64 2.74
C TYR A 93 8.76 1.18 3.12
N GLN A 94 9.76 0.30 3.24
CA GLN A 94 11.14 0.70 3.60
C GLN A 94 11.75 1.62 2.54
N THR A 95 11.54 1.29 1.25
CA THR A 95 12.04 2.11 0.14
C THR A 95 11.33 3.47 0.09
N ALA A 96 10.02 3.51 0.30
CA ALA A 96 9.27 4.76 0.30
C ALA A 96 9.60 5.66 1.50
N SER A 97 9.84 5.07 2.67
CA SER A 97 10.18 5.81 3.90
C SER A 97 11.63 6.32 3.92
N SER A 98 12.57 5.63 3.28
CA SER A 98 13.96 6.11 3.16
C SER A 98 14.13 7.27 2.18
N MET A 99 13.13 7.52 1.33
CA MET A 99 13.09 8.64 0.39
C MET A 99 12.47 9.91 0.98
N GLN A 100 11.98 9.87 2.24
CA GLN A 100 11.55 11.06 2.96
C GLN A 100 12.79 11.79 3.50
N PRO A 101 13.02 13.07 3.13
CA PRO A 101 14.19 13.85 3.54
C PRO A 101 14.21 14.23 5.02
#